data_AF-A0A519M899-F1
#
_entry.id   AF-A0A519M899-F1
#
_cell.length_a   1.000
_cell.length_b   1.000
_cell.length_c   1.000
_cell.angle_alpha   90.00
_cell.angle_beta   90.00
_cell.angle_gamma   90.00
#
_symmetry.space_group_name_H-M   'P 1'
#
loop_
_entity.id
_entity.type
_entity.pdbx_description
1 polymer ?
#
loop_
_entity_poly.entity_id
_entity_poly.type
_entity_poly.pdbx_seq_one_letter_code
_entity_poly.pdbx_strand_id
1 'polypeptide(L)'
;DKAFDGSSLRQACARRGIEANIPRNRRSADWQTDDDTPLEPELYQRRLAIERLNAWLAGFKTLLVRYETSLQNWLAFHWLAFNALLLRKIESSPTS
;
A
#
# COMPACT_ATOMS: atom_id res chain seq x y z
N ASP A 1 7.57 3.94 -1.95
CA ASP A 1 7.47 5.26 -1.31
C ASP A 1 8.36 5.31 -0.07
N LYS A 2 9.28 6.28 -0.02
CA LYS A 2 10.23 6.48 1.11
C LYS A 2 9.53 6.96 2.38
N ALA A 3 8.29 7.47 2.28
CA ALA A 3 7.50 7.89 3.44
C ALA A 3 7.16 6.74 4.39
N PHE A 4 7.18 5.49 3.90
CA PHE A 4 6.97 4.30 4.73
C PHE A 4 8.27 3.80 5.40
N ASP A 5 9.40 4.49 5.23
CA ASP A 5 10.64 4.12 5.91
C ASP A 5 10.63 4.53 7.39
N GLY A 6 9.88 3.75 8.19
CA GLY A 6 9.79 3.89 9.63
C GLY A 6 10.30 2.63 10.34
N SER A 7 11.07 2.82 11.40
CA SER A 7 11.60 1.73 12.23
C SER A 7 10.49 0.82 12.78
N SER A 8 9.37 1.41 13.23
CA SER A 8 8.21 0.68 13.74
C SER A 8 7.58 -0.23 12.68
N LEU A 9 7.48 0.23 11.43
CA LEU A 9 6.95 -0.57 10.32
C LEU A 9 7.89 -1.72 9.98
N ARG A 10 9.19 -1.44 9.83
CA ARG A 10 10.20 -2.48 9.54
C ARG A 10 10.24 -3.56 10.62
N GLN A 11 10.24 -3.17 11.89
CA GLN A 11 10.17 -4.12 13.00
C GLN A 11 8.87 -4.91 12.99
N ALA A 12 7.73 -4.28 12.65
CA ALA A 12 6.45 -4.97 12.54
C ALA A 12 6.43 -5.99 11.40
N CYS A 13 7.09 -5.70 10.27
CA CYS A 13 7.31 -6.64 9.17
C CYS A 13 8.21 -7.79 9.60
N ALA A 14 9.37 -7.50 10.21
CA ALA A 14 10.31 -8.50 10.70
C ALA A 14 9.66 -9.47 11.70
N ARG A 15 8.88 -8.96 12.66
CA ARG A 15 8.10 -9.80 13.61
C ARG A 15 7.11 -10.75 12.94
N ARG A 16 6.72 -10.47 11.70
CA ARG A 16 5.80 -11.29 10.89
C ARG A 16 6.52 -12.14 9.84
N GLY A 17 7.86 -12.13 9.81
CA GLY A 17 8.65 -12.81 8.78
C GLY A 17 8.51 -12.17 7.39
N ILE A 18 8.16 -10.88 7.33
CA ILE A 18 7.99 -10.14 6.07
C ILE A 18 9.27 -9.34 5.81
N GLU A 19 9.89 -9.56 4.66
CA GLU A 19 11.01 -8.76 4.18
C GLU A 19 10.53 -7.42 3.63
N ALA A 20 10.99 -6.33 4.26
CA ALA A 20 10.53 -4.98 3.94
C ALA A 20 11.34 -4.38 2.78
N ASN A 21 10.88 -4.57 1.54
CA ASN A 21 11.47 -3.95 0.34
C ASN A 21 11.10 -2.45 0.19
N ILE A 22 11.50 -1.66 1.19
CA ILE A 22 11.20 -0.22 1.31
C ILE A 22 12.53 0.54 1.15
N PRO A 23 12.62 1.57 0.29
CA PRO A 23 13.82 2.37 0.16
C PRO A 23 14.06 3.23 1.39
N ARG A 24 15.32 3.33 1.81
CA ARG A 24 15.71 4.20 2.93
C ARG A 24 15.46 5.68 2.62
N ASN A 25 14.92 6.39 3.60
CA ASN A 25 14.72 7.82 3.58
C ASN A 25 15.96 8.51 4.16
N ARG A 26 16.89 8.88 3.28
CA ARG A 26 18.14 9.59 3.62
C ARG A 26 17.94 10.97 4.28
N ARG A 27 16.70 11.45 4.41
CA ARG A 27 16.37 12.70 5.11
C ARG A 27 15.95 12.48 6.57
N SER A 28 15.72 11.22 7.00
CA SER A 28 15.43 10.92 8.39
C SER A 28 16.67 11.13 9.25
N ALA A 29 16.52 11.62 10.48
CA ALA A 29 17.63 11.90 11.40
C ALA A 29 18.52 10.67 11.69
N ASP A 30 17.96 9.47 11.50
CA ASP A 30 18.60 8.16 11.73
C ASP A 30 19.18 7.56 10.43
N TRP A 31 19.51 8.36 9.42
CA TRP A 31 20.04 7.84 8.15
C TRP A 31 21.48 7.29 8.25
N GLN A 32 22.18 7.61 9.35
CA GLN A 32 23.58 7.24 9.60
C GLN A 32 23.75 5.87 10.27
N THR A 33 22.67 5.20 10.67
CA THR A 33 22.77 3.78 11.01
C THR A 33 23.05 3.03 9.70
N ASP A 34 24.20 2.35 9.68
CA ASP A 34 24.70 1.53 8.58
C ASP A 34 23.76 0.34 8.40
N ASP A 35 22.64 0.60 7.75
CA ASP A 35 21.58 -0.36 7.53
C ASP A 35 21.69 -0.88 6.10
N ASP A 36 22.46 -1.95 5.98
CA ASP A 36 22.73 -2.69 4.74
C ASP A 36 21.50 -3.44 4.18
N THR A 37 20.28 -3.20 4.70
CA THR A 37 19.08 -3.86 4.17
C THR A 37 18.98 -3.65 2.65
N PRO A 38 19.12 -4.72 1.84
CA PRO A 38 19.10 -4.61 0.39
C PRO A 38 17.73 -4.14 -0.08
N LEU A 39 17.70 -3.23 -1.05
CA LEU A 39 16.49 -2.95 -1.83
C LEU A 39 16.53 -3.85 -3.06
N GLU A 40 15.55 -4.73 -3.21
CA GLU A 40 15.38 -5.54 -4.40
C GLU A 40 14.72 -4.72 -5.52
N PRO A 41 15.44 -4.35 -6.59
CA PRO A 41 14.94 -3.39 -7.57
C PRO A 41 13.75 -3.95 -8.38
N GLU A 42 13.76 -5.23 -8.70
CA GLU A 42 12.70 -5.88 -9.48
C GLU A 42 11.36 -5.91 -8.72
N LEU A 43 11.40 -6.30 -7.45
CA LEU A 43 10.24 -6.23 -6.57
C LEU A 43 9.77 -4.77 -6.38
N TYR A 44 10.71 -3.83 -6.27
CA TYR A 44 10.38 -2.42 -6.06
C TYR A 44 9.71 -1.77 -7.28
N GLN A 45 9.97 -2.27 -8.49
CA GLN A 45 9.27 -1.85 -9.71
C GLN A 45 7.79 -2.28 -9.69
N ARG A 46 7.45 -3.41 -9.06
CA ARG A 46 6.08 -3.91 -8.98
C ARG A 46 5.16 -3.06 -8.08
N ARG A 47 5.72 -2.13 -7.29
CA ARG A 47 4.96 -1.25 -6.41
C ARG A 47 3.88 -0.43 -7.12
N LEU A 48 4.07 -0.15 -8.42
CA LEU A 48 3.14 0.67 -9.21
C LEU A 48 1.72 0.08 -9.20
N ALA A 49 1.59 -1.25 -9.12
CA ALA A 49 0.29 -1.91 -8.99
C ALA A 49 -0.43 -1.49 -7.69
N ILE A 50 0.31 -1.43 -6.58
CA ILE A 50 -0.20 -0.99 -5.27
C ILE A 50 -0.52 0.51 -5.27
N GLU A 51 0.37 1.33 -5.85
CA GLU A 51 0.15 2.78 -5.97
C GLU A 51 -1.11 3.10 -6.80
N ARG A 52 -1.32 2.38 -7.91
CA ARG A 52 -2.54 2.48 -8.73
C ARG A 52 -3.79 2.07 -7.97
N LEU A 53 -3.72 0.97 -7.22
CA LEU A 53 -4.83 0.50 -6.38
C LEU A 53 -5.22 1.58 -5.35
N ASN A 54 -4.23 2.14 -4.65
CA ASN A 54 -4.47 3.22 -3.68
C ASN A 54 -5.09 4.46 -4.34
N ALA A 55 -4.66 4.82 -5.55
CA ALA A 55 -5.25 5.93 -6.30
C ALA A 55 -6.72 5.67 -6.68
N TRP A 56 -7.08 4.44 -7.06
CA TRP A 56 -8.48 4.07 -7.31
C TRP A 56 -9.32 4.14 -6.02
N LEU A 57 -8.78 3.64 -4.91
CA LEU A 57 -9.47 3.66 -3.62
C LEU A 57 -9.65 5.08 -3.08
N ALA A 58 -8.72 6.00 -3.35
CA ALA A 58 -8.85 7.41 -2.97
C ALA A 58 -10.09 8.10 -3.59
N GLY A 59 -10.64 7.57 -4.68
CA GLY A 59 -11.91 8.04 -5.25
C GLY A 59 -13.14 7.74 -4.39
N PHE A 60 -13.05 6.78 -3.45
CA PHE A 60 -14.13 6.42 -2.54
C PHE A 60 -13.96 7.13 -1.20
N LYS A 61 -14.64 8.27 -1.03
CA LYS A 61 -14.52 9.10 0.19
C LYS A 61 -14.75 8.33 1.49
N THR A 62 -15.65 7.34 1.50
CA THR A 62 -15.96 6.49 2.67
C THR A 62 -14.76 5.65 3.14
N LEU A 63 -13.78 5.37 2.27
CA LEU A 63 -12.58 4.62 2.63
C LEU A 63 -11.50 5.46 3.31
N LEU A 64 -11.67 6.78 3.36
CA LEU A 64 -10.77 7.63 4.12
C LEU A 64 -10.98 7.35 5.60
N VAL A 65 -9.91 6.96 6.30
CA VAL A 65 -9.90 6.62 7.74
C VAL A 65 -10.52 7.71 8.63
N ARG A 66 -10.57 8.97 8.15
CA ARG A 66 -11.23 10.08 8.85
C ARG A 66 -12.76 9.96 8.95
N TYR A 67 -13.40 9.13 8.12
CA TYR A 67 -14.84 8.94 8.10
C TYR A 67 -15.29 7.58 8.62
N GLU A 68 -14.39 6.59 8.64
CA GLU A 68 -14.67 5.25 9.13
C GLU A 68 -13.50 4.77 10.01
N THR A 69 -13.79 4.50 11.28
CA THR A 69 -12.80 4.13 12.30
C THR A 69 -12.94 2.68 12.75
N SER A 70 -14.06 2.01 12.42
CA SER A 70 -14.24 0.59 12.66
C SER A 70 -13.44 -0.23 11.63
N LEU A 71 -12.53 -1.06 12.12
CA LEU A 71 -11.73 -1.96 11.27
C LEU A 71 -12.62 -2.87 10.41
N GLN A 72 -13.72 -3.37 10.99
CA GLN A 72 -14.63 -4.27 10.30
C GLN A 72 -15.35 -3.57 9.14
N ASN A 73 -15.87 -2.37 9.38
CA ASN A 73 -16.53 -1.59 8.33
C ASN A 73 -15.53 -1.15 7.26
N TRP A 74 -14.32 -0.74 7.68
CA TRP A 74 -13.25 -0.37 6.77
C TRP A 74 -12.93 -1.53 5.82
N LEU A 75 -12.77 -2.75 6.32
CA LEU A 75 -12.58 -3.95 5.49
C LEU A 75 -13.77 -4.21 4.58
N ALA A 76 -15.01 -4.13 5.09
CA ALA A 76 -16.22 -4.34 4.29
C ALA A 76 -16.32 -3.35 3.12
N PHE A 77 -16.01 -2.08 3.34
CA PHE A 77 -16.00 -1.08 2.27
C PHE A 77 -14.86 -1.31 1.26
N HIS A 78 -13.70 -1.84 1.68
CA HIS A 78 -12.64 -2.22 0.73
C HIS A 78 -13.14 -3.31 -0.22
N TRP A 79 -13.80 -4.34 0.31
CA TRP A 79 -14.43 -5.36 -0.52
C TRP A 79 -15.46 -4.77 -1.48
N LEU A 80 -16.32 -3.88 -1.00
CA LEU A 80 -17.32 -3.23 -1.86
C LEU A 80 -16.67 -2.40 -2.99
N ALA A 81 -15.61 -1.65 -2.67
CA ALA A 81 -14.87 -0.87 -3.65
C ALA A 81 -14.21 -1.74 -4.72
N PHE A 82 -13.61 -2.87 -4.32
CA PHE A 82 -13.04 -3.85 -5.26
C PHE A 82 -14.10 -4.45 -6.17
N ASN A 83 -15.26 -4.84 -5.62
CA ASN A 83 -16.39 -5.33 -6.43
C ASN A 83 -16.86 -4.26 -7.44
N ALA A 84 -17.01 -3.01 -7.00
CA ALA A 84 -17.41 -1.91 -7.89
C ALA A 84 -16.37 -1.62 -8.98
N LEU A 85 -15.07 -1.72 -8.69
CA LEU A 85 -14.00 -1.59 -9.69
C LEU A 85 -14.03 -2.74 -10.70
N LEU A 86 -14.24 -3.97 -10.24
CA LEU A 86 -14.34 -5.15 -11.08
C LEU A 86 -15.54 -5.07 -12.03
N LEU A 87 -16.73 -4.74 -11.51
CA LEU A 87 -17.96 -4.61 -12.31
C LEU A 87 -17.80 -3.57 -13.42
N ARG A 88 -17.27 -2.38 -13.10
CA ARG A 88 -16.99 -1.34 -14.10
C ARG A 88 -16.06 -1.82 -15.21
N LYS A 89 -15.05 -2.64 -14.86
CA LYS A 89 -14.13 -3.19 -15.85
C LYS A 89 -14.82 -4.20 -16.77
N ILE A 90 -15.67 -5.07 -16.22
CA ILE A 90 -16.45 -6.06 -16.98
C ILE A 90 -17.42 -5.35 -17.93
N GLU A 91 -18.17 -4.35 -17.45
CA GLU A 91 -19.10 -3.57 -18.27
C GLU A 91 -18.40 -2.77 -19.37
N SER A 92 -17.20 -2.24 -19.11
CA SER A 92 -16.42 -1.49 -20.09
C SER A 92 -15.74 -2.36 -21.14
N SER A 93 -15.71 -3.68 -20.96
CA SER A 93 -15.14 -4.59 -21.94
C SER A 93 -16.20 -4.82 -23.03
N PRO A 94 -15.92 -4.47 -24.31
CA PRO A 94 -16.91 -4.66 -25.36
C PRO A 94 -17.24 -6.15 -25.46
N THR A 95 -18.53 -6.46 -25.36
CA THR A 95 -19.06 -7.79 -25.69
C THR A 95 -18.63 -8.09 -27.11
N SER A 96 -17.75 -9.09 -27.27
CA SER A 96 -17.36 -9.61 -28.58
C SER A 96 -18.53 -10.26 -29.29
#